data_AF-A6FHV1-F1
#
_entry.id   AF-A6FHV1-F1
#
_cell.length_a   1.000
_cell.length_b   1.000
_cell.length_c   1.000
_cell.angle_alpha   90.00
_cell.angle_beta   90.00
_cell.angle_gamma   90.00
#
_symmetry.space_group_name_H-M   'P 1'
#
loop_
_entity.id
_entity.type
_entity.pdbx_description
1 polymer ?
#
loop_
_entity_poly.entity_id
_entity_poly.type
_entity_poly.pdbx_seq_one_letter_code
_entity_poly.pdbx_strand_id
1 'polypeptide(L)' 'MENPLALRLKTARKSAGITQQNLGIRLGMEPNTASARMNQYEKGKHTPDYQTMQRI' A
#
# COMPACT_ATOMS: atom_id res chain seq x y z
N MET A 1 -6.93 0.61 16.25
CA MET A 1 -7.52 -0.56 15.58
C MET A 1 -6.61 -0.91 14.42
N GLU A 2 -5.71 -1.87 14.60
CA GLU A 2 -4.73 -2.25 13.58
C GLU A 2 -5.45 -2.82 12.37
N ASN A 3 -5.28 -2.19 11.21
CA ASN A 3 -5.87 -2.68 9.96
C ASN A 3 -5.01 -3.85 9.44
N PRO A 4 -5.51 -5.09 9.43
CA PRO A 4 -4.73 -6.26 9.03
C PRO A 4 -4.23 -6.17 7.58
N LEU A 5 -4.86 -5.34 6.74
CA LEU A 5 -4.40 -5.07 5.37
C LEU A 5 -3.08 -4.31 5.33
N ALA A 6 -2.86 -3.36 6.25
CA ALA A 6 -1.63 -2.58 6.33
C ALA A 6 -0.42 -3.49 6.60
N LEU A 7 -0.60 -4.46 7.50
CA LEU A 7 0.41 -5.44 7.82
C LEU A 7 0.69 -6.37 6.63
N ARG A 8 -0.34 -6.88 5.97
CA ARG A 8 -0.18 -7.74 4.77
C ARG A 8 0.52 -7.02 3.62
N LEU A 9 0.15 -5.76 3.35
CA LEU A 9 0.81 -4.93 2.34
C LEU A 9 2.30 -4.73 2.66
N LYS A 10 2.63 -4.40 3.91
CA LYS A 10 4.02 -4.22 4.35
C LYS A 10 4.82 -5.51 4.23
N THR A 11 4.22 -6.65 4.57
CA THR A 11 4.87 -7.96 4.45
C THR A 11 5.07 -8.36 3.00
N ALA A 12 4.05 -8.20 2.13
CA ALA A 12 4.17 -8.46 0.69
C ALA A 12 5.22 -7.57 0.04
N ARG A 13 5.25 -6.28 0.42
CA ARG A 13 6.27 -5.32 -0.02
C ARG A 13 7.68 -5.77 0.34
N LYS A 14 7.89 -6.16 1.59
CA LYS A 14 9.18 -6.66 2.09
C LYS A 14 9.58 -7.95 1.40
N SER A 15 8.64 -8.89 1.23
CA SER A 15 8.88 -10.15 0.52
C SER A 15 9.25 -9.93 -0.95
N ALA A 16 8.67 -8.92 -1.59
CA ALA A 16 8.98 -8.56 -2.97
C ALA A 16 10.23 -7.67 -3.11
N GLY A 17 10.82 -7.18 -2.01
CA GLY A 17 11.99 -6.30 -2.04
C GLY A 17 11.73 -4.93 -2.69
N ILE A 18 10.47 -4.50 -2.80
CA ILE A 18 10.10 -3.25 -3.49
C ILE A 18 9.88 -2.08 -2.51
N THR A 19 10.01 -0.86 -3.02
CA THR A 19 9.71 0.36 -2.25
C THR A 19 8.20 0.57 -2.13
N GLN A 20 7.78 1.42 -1.18
CA GLN A 20 6.37 1.81 -1.04
C GLN A 20 5.84 2.46 -2.33
N GLN A 21 6.67 3.29 -2.98
CA GLN A 21 6.35 3.88 -4.28
C GLN A 21 6.11 2.81 -5.35
N ASN A 22 7.01 1.84 -5.49
CA ASN A 22 6.86 0.76 -6.47
C ASN A 22 5.62 -0.09 -6.22
N LEU A 23 5.28 -0.35 -4.95
CA LEU A 23 4.04 -1.05 -4.60
C LEU A 23 2.81 -0.22 -5.02
N GLY A 24 2.78 1.08 -4.74
CA GLY A 24 1.70 1.95 -5.17
C GLY A 24 1.56 2.01 -6.70
N ILE A 25 2.68 2.10 -7.43
CA ILE A 25 2.68 2.08 -8.91
C ILE A 25 2.11 0.75 -9.44
N ARG A 26 2.50 -0.40 -8.86
CA ARG A 26 1.94 -1.71 -9.23
C ARG A 26 0.45 -1.82 -8.94
N LEU A 27 -0.03 -1.12 -7.92
CA LEU A 27 -1.44 -1.01 -7.59
C LEU A 27 -2.19 0.00 -8.50
N GLY A 28 -1.50 0.63 -9.46
CA GLY A 28 -2.06 1.61 -10.39
C GLY A 28 -2.16 3.03 -9.83
N MET A 29 -1.34 3.37 -8.84
CA MET A 29 -1.25 4.75 -8.33
C MET A 29 -0.20 5.55 -9.08
N GLU A 30 -0.42 6.86 -9.15
CA GLU A 30 0.54 7.79 -9.73
C GLU A 30 1.87 7.80 -8.96
N PRO A 31 3.05 7.67 -9.61
CA PRO A 31 4.36 7.60 -8.97
C PRO A 31 4.62 8.70 -7.94
N ASN A 32 4.17 9.93 -8.24
CA ASN A 32 4.37 11.11 -7.40
C ASN A 32 3.55 11.08 -6.10
N THR A 33 2.47 10.28 -6.06
CA THR A 33 1.59 10.18 -4.88
C THR A 33 1.60 8.79 -4.24
N ALA A 34 2.16 7.79 -4.94
CA ALA A 34 2.21 6.39 -4.55
C ALA A 34 2.88 6.19 -3.19
N SER A 35 4.04 6.82 -2.94
CA SER A 35 4.75 6.70 -1.66
C SER A 35 3.94 7.27 -0.49
N ALA A 36 3.35 8.46 -0.66
CA ALA A 36 2.56 9.13 0.37
C ALA A 36 1.28 8.34 0.71
N ARG A 37 0.55 7.87 -0.31
CA ARG A 37 -0.64 7.02 -0.13
C ARG A 37 -0.31 5.70 0.54
N MET A 38 0.76 5.03 0.09
CA MET A 38 1.21 3.76 0.68
C MET A 38 1.65 3.91 2.13
N ASN A 39 2.30 5.03 2.48
CA ASN A 39 2.63 5.33 3.88
C ASN A 39 1.37 5.55 4.74
N GLN A 40 0.33 6.18 4.20
CA GLN A 40 -0.96 6.34 4.89
C GLN A 40 -1.67 5.00 5.11
N TYR A 41 -1.59 4.09 4.15
CA TYR A 41 -2.11 2.72 4.26
C TYR A 41 -1.31 1.91 5.28
N GLU A 42 0.03 1.92 5.22
CA GLU A 42 0.89 1.22 6.19
C GLU A 42 0.72 1.76 7.62
N LYS A 43 0.37 3.05 7.79
CA LYS A 43 0.07 3.66 9.10
C LYS A 43 -1.38 3.46 9.57
N GLY A 44 -2.25 2.88 8.74
CA GLY A 44 -3.66 2.66 9.08
C GLY A 44 -4.49 3.95 9.23
N LYS A 45 -4.01 5.09 8.70
CA LYS A 45 -4.70 6.39 8.79
C LYS A 45 -5.78 6.56 7.72
N HIS A 46 -5.64 5.88 6.59
CA HIS A 46 -6.68 5.74 5.58
C HIS A 46 -6.91 4.27 5.25
N THR A 47 -8.18 3.88 5.16
CA THR A 47 -8.57 2.59 4.61
C THR A 47 -8.18 2.56 3.13
N PRO A 48 -7.53 1.49 2.64
CA PRO A 48 -7.27 1.35 1.21
C PRO A 48 -8.57 1.50 0.44
N ASP A 49 -8.54 2.28 -0.63
CA ASP A 49 -9.71 2.41 -1.49
C ASP A 49 -10.10 1.04 -2.05
N TYR A 50 -11.37 0.85 -2.40
CA TYR A 50 -11.91 -0.42 -2.90
C TYR A 50 -11.09 -1.00 -4.07
N GLN A 51 -10.53 -0.12 -4.90
CA GLN A 51 -9.67 -0.45 -6.02
C GLN A 51 -8.32 -1.07 -5.60
N THR A 52 -7.78 -0.68 -4.44
CA THR A 52 -6.60 -1.30 -3.84
C THR A 52 -6.97 -2.65 -3.22
N MET A 53 -8.14 -2.77 -2.58
CA MET A 53 -8.63 -4.06 -2.07
C MET A 53 -8.87 -5.10 -3.18
N GLN A 54 -9.31 -4.68 -4.37
CA GLN A 54 -9.51 -5.60 -5.50
C GLN A 54 -8.21 -6.14 -6.13
N ARG A 55 -7.05 -5.53 -5.81
CA ARG A 55 -5.75 -5.84 -6.42
C ARG A 55 -4.77 -6.57 -5.49
N ILE A 56 -5.11 -6.76 -4.21
CA ILE A 56 -4.30 -7.48 -3.20
C ILE A 56 -4.93 -8.85 -2.95
#